data_AF-A0A2T5JTD7-F1
#
_entry.id   AF-A0A2T5JTD7-F1
#
_cell.length_a   1.000
_cell.length_b   1.000
_cell.length_c   1.000
_cell.angle_alpha   90.00
_cell.angle_beta   90.00
_cell.angle_gamma   90.00
#
_symmetry.space_group_name_H-M   'P 1'
#
loop_
_entity.id
_entity.type
_entity.pdbx_description
1 polymer ?
#
loop_
_entity_poly.entity_id
_entity_poly.type
_entity_poly.pdbx_seq_one_letter_code
_entity_poly.pdbx_strand_id
1 'polypeptide(L)'
;MRTPHVAQKARFSAIYGRTTRHEGYTLSQRCRKKIEEPFGWAKTVGPMAQTIHRGVKRVGVQFTFTMAACTLARLPRLLAA
;
A
#
# COMPACT_ATOMS: atom_id res chain seq x y z
N MET A 1 -5.45 2.16 23.41
CA MET A 1 -6.56 2.36 22.45
C MET A 1 -6.08 1.83 21.10
N ARG A 2 -6.71 0.80 20.52
CA ARG A 2 -6.33 0.29 19.18
C ARG A 2 -6.64 1.37 18.14
N THR A 3 -5.63 1.81 17.40
CA THR A 3 -5.82 2.76 16.31
C THR A 3 -6.61 2.06 15.20
N PRO A 4 -7.81 2.53 14.82
CA PRO A 4 -8.61 1.85 13.81
C PRO A 4 -7.97 2.01 12.44
N HIS A 5 -7.89 0.90 11.69
CA HIS A 5 -7.31 0.86 10.35
C HIS A 5 -8.34 1.33 9.30
N VAL A 6 -8.66 2.62 9.31
CA VAL A 6 -9.68 3.23 8.45
C VAL A 6 -9.25 4.62 7.99
N ALA A 7 -9.48 4.98 6.72
CA ALA A 7 -9.09 6.29 6.18
C ALA A 7 -10.24 7.30 6.22
N GLN A 8 -10.00 8.48 6.77
CA GLN A 8 -10.89 9.63 6.60
C GLN A 8 -10.71 10.23 5.21
N LYS A 9 -11.83 10.54 4.54
CA LYS A 9 -11.86 11.34 3.30
C LYS A 9 -12.08 12.81 3.64
N ALA A 10 -11.55 13.71 2.81
CA ALA A 10 -11.70 15.16 3.01
C ALA A 10 -13.17 15.64 2.90
N ARG A 11 -14.00 14.94 2.11
CA ARG A 11 -15.43 15.21 1.95
C ARG A 11 -16.22 13.91 2.09
N PHE A 12 -17.43 14.00 2.66
CA PHE A 12 -18.36 12.88 2.83
C PHE A 12 -17.79 11.67 3.60
N SER A 13 -16.94 11.91 4.60
CA SER A 13 -16.43 10.84 5.46
C SER A 13 -17.33 10.63 6.67
N ALA A 14 -17.77 9.40 6.90
CA ALA A 14 -18.48 9.00 8.12
C ALA A 14 -17.55 8.83 9.34
N ILE A 15 -16.28 9.26 9.24
CA ILE A 15 -15.29 9.12 10.31
C ILE A 15 -15.26 10.39 11.14
N TYR A 16 -15.55 10.21 12.43
CA TYR A 16 -15.61 11.28 13.41
C TYR A 16 -14.20 11.74 13.85
N GLY A 17 -14.04 13.03 14.14
CA GLY A 17 -12.74 13.63 14.50
C GLY A 17 -12.06 13.04 15.75
N ARG A 18 -12.83 12.42 16.65
CA ARG A 18 -12.30 11.67 17.80
C ARG A 18 -11.34 10.55 17.39
N THR A 19 -11.55 9.97 16.21
CA THR A 19 -10.75 8.87 15.68
C THR A 19 -9.45 9.36 15.06
N THR A 20 -9.43 10.58 14.52
CA THR A 20 -8.30 11.15 13.77
C THR A 20 -7.42 12.09 14.58
N ARG A 21 -7.85 12.49 15.78
CA ARG A 21 -7.12 13.37 16.73
C ARG A 21 -5.79 12.81 17.22
N HIS A 22 -5.64 11.49 17.27
CA HIS A 22 -4.48 10.85 17.87
C HIS A 22 -3.29 10.81 16.90
N GLU A 23 -2.08 11.13 17.38
CA GLU A 23 -0.85 11.03 16.58
C GLU A 23 -0.65 9.64 15.95
N GLY A 24 -1.06 8.59 16.67
CA GLY A 24 -1.04 7.21 16.18
C GLY A 24 -1.86 7.00 14.90
N TYR A 25 -2.93 7.77 14.69
CA TYR A 25 -3.72 7.72 13.44
C TYR A 25 -2.92 8.26 12.26
N THR A 26 -2.24 9.40 12.44
CA THR A 26 -1.38 10.00 11.40
C THR A 26 -0.22 9.07 11.03
N LEU A 27 0.43 8.45 12.02
CA LEU A 27 1.49 7.46 11.79
C LEU A 27 0.95 6.23 11.05
N SER A 28 -0.19 5.70 11.48
CA SER A 28 -0.87 4.57 10.82
C SER A 28 -1.18 4.87 9.36
N GLN A 29 -1.71 6.06 9.06
CA GLN A 29 -2.02 6.49 7.69
C GLN A 29 -0.77 6.59 6.80
N ARG A 30 0.36 7.07 7.34
CA ARG A 30 1.63 7.12 6.60
C ARG A 30 2.16 5.72 6.31
N CYS A 31 2.15 4.82 7.29
CA CYS A 31 2.56 3.43 7.12
C CYS A 31 1.68 2.72 6.09
N ARG A 32 0.36 2.92 6.16
CA ARG A 32 -0.58 2.33 5.21
C ARG A 32 -0.31 2.76 3.78
N LYS A 33 -0.07 4.05 3.53
CA LYS A 33 0.25 4.57 2.20
C LYS A 33 1.51 3.92 1.62
N LYS A 34 2.57 3.76 2.43
CA LYS A 34 3.83 3.11 2.01
C LYS A 34 3.63 1.65 1.55
N ILE A 35 2.67 0.95 2.16
CA ILE A 35 2.36 -0.45 1.84
C ILE A 35 1.38 -0.51 0.66
N GLU A 36 0.30 0.27 0.67
CA GLU A 36 -0.75 0.23 -0.35
C GLU A 36 -0.25 0.65 -1.74
N GLU A 37 0.66 1.62 -1.81
CA GLU A 37 1.21 2.12 -3.08
C GLU A 37 1.89 1.02 -3.94
N PRO A 38 2.85 0.21 -3.43
CA PRO A 38 3.43 -0.88 -4.20
C PRO A 38 2.42 -1.97 -4.55
N PHE A 39 1.44 -2.25 -3.69
CA PHE A 39 0.37 -3.21 -4.03
C PHE A 39 -0.52 -2.69 -5.17
N GLY A 40 -0.79 -1.38 -5.20
CA GLY A 40 -1.48 -0.72 -6.31
C GLY A 40 -0.68 -0.81 -7.60
N TRP A 41 0.61 -0.46 -7.56
CA TRP A 41 1.49 -0.56 -8.73
C TRP A 41 1.61 -1.99 -9.25
N ALA A 42 1.75 -2.97 -8.35
CA ALA A 42 1.79 -4.37 -8.72
C ALA A 42 0.52 -4.78 -9.48
N LYS A 43 -0.67 -4.39 -9.01
CA LYS A 43 -1.91 -4.72 -9.73
C LYS A 43 -2.00 -4.07 -11.11
N THR A 44 -1.53 -2.83 -11.25
CA THR A 44 -1.62 -2.07 -12.51
C THR A 44 -0.54 -2.45 -13.53
N VAL A 45 0.70 -2.69 -13.07
CA VAL A 45 1.87 -2.88 -13.94
C VAL A 45 2.43 -4.30 -13.86
N GLY A 46 2.50 -4.89 -12.68
CA GLY A 46 3.15 -6.17 -12.45
C GLY A 46 2.15 -7.31 -12.29
N PRO A 47 1.67 -7.96 -13.36
CA PRO A 47 0.43 -8.76 -13.52
C PRO A 47 -0.15 -9.49 -12.29
N MET A 48 -0.51 -8.73 -11.25
CA MET A 48 -1.01 -9.21 -9.95
C MET A 48 -2.52 -9.02 -9.83
N ALA A 49 -3.15 -8.21 -10.70
CA ALA A 49 -4.61 -8.11 -10.76
C ALA A 49 -5.24 -9.41 -11.28
N GLN A 50 -4.57 -10.09 -12.22
CA GLN A 50 -4.97 -11.38 -12.77
C GLN A 50 -3.72 -12.24 -13.02
N THR A 51 -3.32 -13.04 -12.03
CA THR A 51 -2.16 -13.93 -12.17
C THR A 51 -2.51 -15.13 -13.06
N ILE A 52 -1.62 -15.47 -13.99
CA ILE A 52 -1.73 -16.66 -14.83
C ILE A 52 -1.16 -17.91 -14.16
N HIS A 53 -0.48 -17.77 -13.02
CA HIS A 53 0.15 -18.88 -12.33
C HIS A 53 -0.82 -19.57 -11.36
N ARG A 54 -0.81 -20.90 -11.36
CA ARG A 54 -1.53 -21.72 -10.38
C ARG A 54 -0.60 -22.16 -9.26
N GLY A 55 -1.08 -22.05 -8.02
CA GLY A 55 -0.39 -22.50 -6.81
C GLY A 55 0.43 -21.43 -6.09
N VAL A 56 0.39 -21.45 -4.76
CA VAL A 56 0.98 -20.42 -3.88
C VAL A 56 2.47 -20.21 -4.13
N LYS A 57 3.23 -21.29 -4.38
CA LYS A 57 4.68 -21.19 -4.67
C LYS A 57 4.98 -20.34 -5.90
N ARG A 58 4.28 -20.57 -7.01
CA ARG A 58 4.51 -19.85 -8.28
C ARG A 58 4.05 -18.39 -8.19
N VAL A 59 2.90 -18.17 -7.58
CA VAL A 59 2.40 -16.81 -7.29
C VAL A 59 3.36 -16.06 -6.37
N GLY A 60 3.93 -16.73 -5.36
CA GLY A 60 4.91 -16.15 -4.45
C GLY A 60 6.18 -15.67 -5.16
N VAL A 61 6.70 -16.43 -6.13
CA VAL A 61 7.85 -15.99 -6.94
C VAL A 61 7.50 -14.77 -7.79
N GLN A 62 6.35 -14.79 -8.47
CA GLN A 62 5.88 -13.66 -9.28
C GLN A 62 5.69 -12.40 -8.42
N PHE A 63 5.14 -12.56 -7.21
CA PHE A 63 4.95 -11.49 -6.25
C PHE A 63 6.28 -10.87 -5.80
N THR A 64 7.24 -11.70 -5.37
CA THR A 64 8.56 -11.23 -4.93
C THR A 64 9.28 -10.48 -6.05
N PHE A 65 9.27 -11.03 -7.27
CA PHE A 65 9.85 -10.37 -8.44
C PHE A 65 9.18 -9.02 -8.73
N THR A 66 7.84 -8.98 -8.69
CA THR A 66 7.08 -7.74 -8.89
C THR A 66 7.43 -6.68 -7.84
N MET A 67 7.53 -7.06 -6.57
CA MET A 67 7.90 -6.14 -5.48
C MET A 67 9.35 -5.64 -5.57
N ALA A 68 10.27 -6.47 -6.04
CA ALA A 68 11.63 -6.04 -6.35
C ALA A 68 11.62 -4.98 -7.46
N ALA A 69 10.88 -5.23 -8.55
CA ALA A 69 10.71 -4.27 -9.64
C ALA A 69 10.06 -2.94 -9.17
N CYS A 70 9.01 -3.00 -8.35
CA CYS A 70 8.40 -1.81 -7.71
C CYS A 70 9.44 -0.96 -6.98
N THR A 71 10.38 -1.61 -6.29
CA THR A 71 11.39 -0.93 -5.47
C THR A 71 12.39 -0.23 -6.37
N LEU A 72 12.90 -0.91 -7.40
CA LEU A 72 13.81 -0.33 -8.40
C LEU A 72 13.17 0.85 -9.14
N ALA A 73 11.92 0.71 -9.58
CA ALA A 73 11.19 1.77 -10.29
C ALA A 73 10.97 3.03 -9.44
N ARG A 74 11.04 2.92 -8.10
CA ARG A 74 10.87 4.04 -7.17
C ARG A 74 12.20 4.71 -6.78
N LEU A 75 13.34 4.05 -6.97
CA LEU A 75 14.65 4.59 -6.58
C LEU A 75 14.92 6.00 -7.14
N PRO A 76 14.65 6.32 -8.43
CA PRO A 76 14.94 7.66 -8.94
C PRO A 76 14.17 8.76 -8.21
N ARG A 77 12.91 8.49 -7.80
CA ARG A 77 12.10 9.44 -7.02
C ARG A 77 12.58 9.58 -5.59
N LEU A 78 13.11 8.50 -4.99
CA LEU A 78 13.63 8.50 -3.63
C LEU A 78 14.99 9.19 -3.53
N LEU A 79 15.81 9.10 -4.58
CA LEU A 79 17.13 9.73 -4.65
C LEU A 79 17.06 11.21 -5.06
N ALA A 80 15.97 11.64 -5.68
CA ALA A 80 15.73 13.03 -6.05
C ALA A 80 15.02 13.87 -4.96
N ALA A 81 14.66 13.23 -3.84
CA ALA A 81 14.00 13.85 -2.68
C ALA A 81 15.02 14.20 -1.60
#